data_AF-A0A917R3E5-F1
#
_entry.id   AF-A0A917R3E5-F1
#
_cell.length_a   1.000
_cell.length_b   1.000
_cell.length_c   1.000
_cell.angle_alpha   90.00
_cell.angle_beta   90.00
_cell.angle_gamma   90.00
#
_symmetry.space_group_name_H-M   'P 1'
#
loop_
_entity.id
_entity.type
_entity.pdbx_description
1 polymer ?
#
loop_
_entity_poly.entity_id
_entity_poly.type
_entity_poly.pdbx_seq_one_letter_code
_entity_poly.pdbx_strand_id
1 'polypeptide(L)'
;MGNLEEIAGELRAAHAEGKDARGLALLSREKLGAAFGVISFIASFRLAFSIPLPVLQRAQAWQGFGWGGAEISDEEFSVILSPWLAKQ
;
A
#
# COMPACT_ATOMS: atom_id res chain seq x y z
N MET A 1 -1.61 -0.84 19.56
CA MET A 1 -0.73 -0.92 18.38
C MET A 1 -1.03 -2.14 17.49
N GLY A 2 -1.96 -3.04 17.84
CA GLY A 2 -2.19 -4.31 17.12
C GLY A 2 -2.88 -4.23 15.74
N ASN A 3 -3.53 -3.12 15.38
CA ASN A 3 -4.29 -3.05 14.12
C ASN A 3 -3.38 -3.06 12.87
N LEU A 4 -2.22 -2.39 12.91
CA LEU A 4 -1.35 -2.29 11.74
C LEU A 4 -0.55 -3.57 11.46
N GLU A 5 -0.18 -4.32 12.50
CA GLU A 5 0.52 -5.62 12.34
C GLU A 5 -0.41 -6.69 11.77
N GLU A 6 -1.67 -6.72 12.23
CA GLU A 6 -2.72 -7.58 11.68
C GLU A 6 -2.96 -7.27 10.21
N ILE A 7 -3.18 -5.99 9.87
CA ILE A 7 -3.37 -5.56 8.48
C ILE A 7 -2.14 -5.89 7.63
N ALA A 8 -0.92 -5.71 8.15
CA ALA A 8 0.29 -6.11 7.43
C ALA A 8 0.36 -7.63 7.20
N GLY A 9 -0.17 -8.44 8.11
CA GLY A 9 -0.37 -9.88 7.92
C GLY A 9 -1.36 -10.18 6.79
N GLU A 10 -2.51 -9.52 6.77
CA GLU A 10 -3.52 -9.69 5.73
C GLU A 10 -3.03 -9.25 4.35
N LEU A 11 -2.28 -8.14 4.28
CA LEU A 11 -1.67 -7.67 3.03
C LEU A 11 -0.68 -8.70 2.47
N ARG A 12 0.14 -9.31 3.32
CA ARG A 12 1.05 -10.39 2.89
C ARG A 12 0.29 -11.62 2.41
N ALA A 13 -0.76 -12.03 3.12
CA ALA A 13 -1.59 -13.16 2.71
C ALA A 13 -2.24 -12.91 1.35
N ALA A 14 -2.82 -11.73 1.15
CA ALA A 14 -3.44 -11.36 -0.12
C ALA A 14 -2.41 -11.24 -1.27
N HIS A 15 -1.18 -10.80 -0.97
CA HIS A 15 -0.10 -10.82 -1.96
C HIS A 15 0.27 -12.26 -2.37
N ALA A 16 0.37 -13.18 -1.40
CA ALA A 16 0.61 -14.59 -1.66
C ALA A 16 -0.52 -15.26 -2.48
N GLU A 17 -1.74 -14.76 -2.37
CA GLU A 17 -2.90 -15.14 -3.21
C GLU A 17 -2.90 -14.48 -4.60
N GLY A 18 -1.90 -13.65 -4.91
CA GLY A 18 -1.71 -13.05 -6.23
C GLY A 18 -2.27 -11.63 -6.39
N LYS A 19 -2.64 -10.93 -5.31
CA LYS A 19 -3.03 -9.51 -5.43
C LYS A 19 -1.85 -8.64 -5.85
N ASP A 20 -2.09 -7.79 -6.84
CA ASP A 20 -1.14 -6.79 -7.32
C ASP A 20 -1.08 -5.56 -6.37
N ALA A 21 -0.18 -4.63 -6.67
CA ALA A 21 0.02 -3.42 -5.87
C ALA A 21 -1.29 -2.64 -5.61
N ARG A 22 -2.13 -2.50 -6.64
CA ARG A 22 -3.42 -1.80 -6.54
C ARG A 22 -4.40 -2.56 -5.67
N GLY A 23 -4.52 -3.87 -5.88
CA GLY A 23 -5.38 -4.74 -5.09
C GLY A 23 -5.01 -4.71 -3.60
N LEU A 24 -3.72 -4.64 -3.28
CA LEU A 24 -3.22 -4.48 -1.91
C LEU A 24 -3.54 -3.10 -1.33
N ALA A 25 -3.43 -2.04 -2.14
CA ALA A 25 -3.72 -0.68 -1.70
C ALA A 25 -5.22 -0.48 -1.41
N LEU A 26 -6.08 -1.04 -2.26
CA LEU A 26 -7.52 -1.05 -2.05
C LEU A 26 -7.90 -1.90 -0.84
N LEU A 27 -7.27 -3.06 -0.65
CA LEU A 27 -7.47 -3.88 0.54
C LEU A 27 -7.07 -3.12 1.82
N SER A 28 -5.91 -2.44 1.81
CA SER A 28 -5.48 -1.62 2.94
C SER A 28 -6.50 -0.52 3.25
N ARG A 29 -7.10 0.10 2.24
CA ARG A 29 -8.15 1.11 2.39
C ARG A 29 -9.42 0.53 3.00
N GLU A 30 -9.86 -0.63 2.51
CA GLU A 30 -11.02 -1.35 3.03
C GLU A 30 -10.84 -1.70 4.51
N LYS A 31 -9.69 -2.29 4.86
CA LYS A 31 -9.40 -2.76 6.22
C LYS A 31 -9.21 -1.63 7.24
N LEU A 32 -8.60 -0.52 6.82
CA LEU A 32 -8.41 0.65 7.69
C LEU A 32 -9.65 1.54 7.78
N GLY A 33 -10.55 1.50 6.80
CA GLY A 33 -11.78 2.28 6.79
C GLY A 33 -11.52 3.77 7.04
N ALA A 34 -12.17 4.34 8.07
CA ALA A 34 -12.00 5.74 8.44
C ALA A 34 -10.58 6.10 8.93
N ALA A 35 -9.78 5.12 9.34
CA ALA A 35 -8.37 5.34 9.72
C ALA A 35 -7.42 5.31 8.52
N PHE A 36 -7.94 5.11 7.30
CA PHE A 36 -7.13 5.10 6.09
C PHE A 36 -6.67 6.52 5.73
N GLY A 37 -5.35 6.70 5.65
CA GLY A 37 -4.70 7.94 5.28
C GLY A 37 -3.22 7.70 4.98
N VAL A 38 -2.50 8.76 4.61
CA VAL A 38 -1.08 8.68 4.21
C VAL A 38 -0.24 7.91 5.22
N ILE A 39 -0.35 8.26 6.51
CA ILE A 39 0.47 7.66 7.58
C ILE A 39 0.16 6.17 7.73
N SER A 40 -1.12 5.78 7.70
CA SER A 40 -1.52 4.39 7.89
C SER A 40 -1.21 3.53 6.67
N PHE A 41 -1.32 4.06 5.45
CA PHE A 41 -0.82 3.43 4.22
C PHE A 41 0.69 3.18 4.29
N ILE A 42 1.48 4.21 4.62
CA ILE A 42 2.94 4.07 4.72
C ILE A 42 3.29 3.02 5.78
N ALA A 43 2.65 3.08 6.95
CA ALA A 43 2.95 2.17 8.04
C ALA A 43 2.58 0.72 7.69
N SER A 44 1.39 0.46 7.16
CA SER A 44 0.95 -0.90 6.81
C SER A 44 1.82 -1.53 5.71
N PHE A 45 2.11 -0.79 4.64
CA PHE A 45 2.94 -1.29 3.54
C PHE A 45 4.40 -1.49 3.94
N ARG A 46 4.94 -0.62 4.79
CA ARG A 46 6.30 -0.77 5.30
C ARG A 46 6.42 -1.99 6.22
N LEU A 47 5.44 -2.22 7.10
CA LEU A 47 5.40 -3.40 7.97
C LEU A 47 5.22 -4.69 7.15
N ALA A 48 4.39 -4.66 6.10
CA ALA A 48 4.10 -5.85 5.29
C ALA A 48 5.26 -6.24 4.37
N PHE A 49 5.89 -5.28 3.72
CA PHE A 49 6.78 -5.56 2.58
C PHE A 49 8.17 -4.95 2.70
N SER A 50 8.48 -4.29 3.82
CA SER A 50 9.76 -3.61 4.05
C SER A 50 10.13 -2.58 2.97
N ILE A 51 9.12 -1.94 2.37
CA ILE A 51 9.31 -0.94 1.31
C ILE A 51 9.96 0.32 1.90
N PRO A 52 11.00 0.90 1.26
CA PRO A 52 11.62 2.13 1.74
C PRO A 52 10.64 3.30 1.80
N LEU A 53 10.79 4.14 2.83
CA LEU A 53 9.93 5.31 3.02
C LEU A 53 9.88 6.25 1.80
N PRO A 54 10.98 6.58 1.10
CA PRO A 54 10.91 7.46 -0.08
C PRO A 54 10.06 6.88 -1.22
N VAL A 55 10.03 5.55 -1.35
CA VAL A 55 9.21 4.87 -2.36
C VAL A 55 7.73 5.02 -2.01
N LEU A 56 7.37 4.80 -0.74
CA LEU A 56 5.99 4.94 -0.26
C LEU A 56 5.51 6.40 -0.29
N GLN A 57 6.40 7.35 -0.01
CA GLN A 57 6.11 8.79 -0.15
C GLN A 57 5.77 9.17 -1.60
N ARG A 58 6.40 8.53 -2.58
CA ARG A 58 6.02 8.69 -3.99
C ARG A 58 4.70 7.98 -4.31
N ALA A 59 4.53 6.75 -3.83
CA ALA A 59 3.34 5.95 -4.07
C ALA A 59 2.06 6.55 -3.46
N GLN A 60 2.17 7.37 -2.41
CA GLN A 60 1.05 8.07 -1.77
C GLN A 60 0.31 9.01 -2.74
N ALA A 61 0.95 9.40 -3.84
CA ALA A 61 0.39 10.25 -4.89
C ALA A 61 -0.58 9.52 -5.82
N TRP A 62 -0.88 8.24 -5.57
CA TRP A 62 -1.77 7.47 -6.42
C TRP A 62 -3.20 8.02 -6.40
N GLN A 63 -3.73 8.28 -7.60
CA GLN A 63 -5.09 8.80 -7.80
C GLN A 63 -6.17 7.97 -7.09
N GLY A 64 -5.95 6.64 -6.95
CA GLY A 64 -6.89 5.72 -6.29
C GLY A 64 -7.16 6.03 -4.82
N PHE A 65 -6.32 6.84 -4.17
CA PHE A 65 -6.54 7.31 -2.80
C PHE A 65 -7.42 8.56 -2.71
N GLY A 66 -7.49 9.38 -3.76
CA GLY A 66 -8.33 10.57 -3.81
C GLY A 66 -7.99 11.63 -2.75
N TRP A 67 -6.72 11.73 -2.33
CA TRP A 67 -6.28 12.71 -1.32
C TRP A 67 -6.09 14.13 -1.85
N GLY A 68 -6.22 14.34 -3.17
CA GLY A 68 -6.01 15.62 -3.85
C GLY A 68 -4.53 15.99 -3.94
N GLY A 69 -4.00 16.21 -5.15
CA GLY A 69 -2.59 16.55 -5.36
C GLY A 69 -2.10 16.22 -6.77
N ALA A 70 -0.77 16.18 -6.97
CA ALA A 70 -0.19 15.58 -8.18
C ALA A 70 -0.49 14.08 -8.17
N GLU A 71 -1.16 13.59 -9.21
CA GLU A 71 -1.71 12.24 -9.27
C GLU A 71 -0.85 11.36 -10.17
N ILE A 72 -0.42 10.21 -9.67
CA ILE A 72 0.19 9.16 -10.49
C ILE A 72 -0.89 8.14 -10.89
N SER A 73 -0.75 7.58 -12.09
CA SER A 73 -1.69 6.59 -12.61
C SER A 73 -1.60 5.25 -11.89
N ASP A 74 -2.55 4.37 -12.18
CA ASP A 74 -2.57 2.98 -11.76
C ASP A 74 -1.32 2.21 -12.21
N GLU A 75 -0.88 2.44 -13.44
CA GLU A 75 0.33 1.84 -14.01
C GLU A 75 1.58 2.36 -13.29
N GLU A 76 1.69 3.67 -13.09
CA GLU A 76 2.83 4.28 -12.39
C GLU A 76 2.93 3.79 -10.95
N PHE A 77 1.81 3.72 -10.24
CA PHE A 77 1.75 3.16 -8.89
C PHE A 77 2.24 1.71 -8.85
N SER A 78 1.79 0.90 -9.80
CA SER A 78 2.19 -0.50 -9.91
C SER A 78 3.69 -0.61 -10.21
N VAL A 79 4.22 0.19 -11.14
CA VAL A 79 5.66 0.24 -11.46
C VAL A 79 6.52 0.59 -10.24
N ILE A 80 6.05 1.50 -9.38
CA ILE A 80 6.78 1.91 -8.17
C ILE A 80 6.86 0.77 -7.15
N LEU A 81 5.78 0.00 -6.98
CA LEU A 81 5.66 -1.00 -5.91
C LEU A 81 6.05 -2.43 -6.32
N SER A 82 5.81 -2.83 -7.57
CA SER A 82 6.06 -4.19 -8.05
C SER A 82 7.48 -4.72 -7.76
N PRO A 83 8.56 -3.93 -7.90
CA PRO A 83 9.92 -4.41 -7.58
C PRO A 83 10.12 -4.78 -6.10
N TRP A 84 9.28 -4.28 -5.21
CA TRP A 84 9.34 -4.57 -3.78
C TRP A 84 8.46 -5.74 -3.39
N LEU A 85 7.33 -5.88 -4.08
CA LEU A 85 6.42 -7.01 -3.92
C LEU A 85 7.04 -8.32 -4.46
N ALA A 86 7.80 -8.25 -5.56
CA ALA A 86 8.50 -9.41 -6.13
C ALA A 86 9.67 -9.96 -5.27
N LYS A 87 10.05 -9.28 -4.19
CA LYS A 87 11.13 -9.70 -3.27
C LYS A 87 10.64 -10.53 -2.08
N GLN A 88 9.33 -10.75 -2.00
CA GLN A 88 8.65 -11.38 -0.87
C GLN A 88 8.26 -12.81 -1.20
#